data_AF-A0AA39MD28-F1
#
_entry.id   AF-A0AA39MD28-F1
#
_cell.length_a   1.000
_cell.length_b   1.000
_cell.length_c   1.000
_cell.angle_alpha   90.00
_cell.angle_beta   90.00
_cell.angle_gamma   90.00
#
_symmetry.space_group_name_H-M   'P 1'
#
loop_
_entity.id
_entity.type
_entity.pdbx_description
1 polymer ?
#
loop_
_entity_poly.entity_id
_entity_poly.type
_entity_poly.pdbx_seq_one_letter_code
_entity_poly.pdbx_strand_id
1 'polypeptide(L)'
;MQAISIGLTSSSPICAIPFLSDISLCRRTSMTGSGHIMDPVWVDYPTLIHVQDTVLEGLLDDSTGALVLSLTLKRAEMAIQDVAILVRSSDLINREQIAQCLKLLVQSAKRSSHGVLKISFEAEAAIKGAIAMHEYAFDSIRHSHAIAYRRSTVDGVVLKQFTYTLDYLFRQVNRLIPTYQSQISALMEIETHLDTLHGLINQDGILYPIAKEDVLAELWSMLTCERPTVSSEKIQKNFALLDEYGSNRHSALVTAGSGLAALQGLMHGIQDVRKHMSHPLPASPIPVEVQLGSIQDALRRFTTAVVKFQRDNDRVSSAAKDM
;
A
#
# COMPACT_ATOMS: atom_id res chain seq x y z
N MET A 1 50.31 65.06 29.36
CA MET A 1 50.75 63.65 29.34
C MET A 1 49.51 62.78 29.21
N GLN A 2 49.32 62.18 28.02
CA GLN A 2 48.13 61.41 27.67
C GLN A 2 48.27 59.95 28.13
N ALA A 3 47.20 59.39 28.68
CA ALA A 3 47.05 57.99 29.02
C ALA A 3 46.64 57.19 27.77
N ILE A 4 47.30 56.06 27.51
CA ILE A 4 46.96 55.13 26.43
C ILE A 4 46.49 53.81 27.05
N SER A 5 45.23 53.47 26.77
CA SER A 5 44.62 52.17 27.03
C SER A 5 45.16 51.13 26.04
N ILE A 6 45.61 49.97 26.53
CA ILE A 6 45.98 48.83 25.68
C ILE A 6 44.85 47.79 25.78
N GLY A 7 44.17 47.58 24.65
CA GLY A 7 43.15 46.54 24.49
C GLY A 7 43.78 45.14 24.40
N LEU A 8 43.19 44.20 25.12
CA LEU A 8 43.47 42.76 25.01
C LEU A 8 42.76 42.20 23.77
N THR A 9 43.43 42.21 22.62
CA THR A 9 43.04 41.35 21.49
C THR A 9 43.61 39.95 21.74
N SER A 10 42.74 39.00 22.04
CA SER A 10 43.05 37.58 22.22
C SER A 10 43.41 36.92 20.88
N SER A 11 44.65 37.11 20.42
CA SER A 11 45.28 36.28 19.40
C SER A 11 46.50 35.60 20.02
N SER A 12 46.31 34.42 20.62
CA SER A 12 47.41 33.64 21.19
C SER A 12 48.25 33.02 20.07
N PRO A 13 49.54 33.38 19.90
CA PRO A 13 50.42 32.85 18.84
C PRO A 13 51.04 31.50 19.21
N ILE A 14 50.56 30.85 20.28
CA ILE A 14 51.24 29.72 20.93
C ILE A 14 50.91 28.38 20.25
N CYS A 15 49.76 28.24 19.58
CA CYS A 15 49.39 27.00 18.86
C CYS A 15 49.98 26.90 17.44
N ALA A 16 50.93 27.76 17.04
CA ALA A 16 51.55 27.74 15.70
C ALA A 16 52.88 26.95 15.64
N ILE A 17 53.29 26.31 16.74
CA ILE A 17 54.52 25.53 16.82
C ILE A 17 54.20 24.07 16.45
N PRO A 18 54.88 23.47 15.44
CA PRO A 18 54.49 22.20 14.82
C PRO A 18 54.48 20.97 15.74
N PHE A 19 55.06 21.07 16.94
CA PHE A 19 55.13 19.97 17.92
C PHE A 19 54.08 20.06 19.05
N LEU A 20 53.40 21.20 19.23
CA LEU A 20 52.42 21.41 20.31
C LEU A 20 50.96 21.32 19.83
N SER A 21 50.74 21.10 18.53
CA SER A 21 49.43 20.99 17.89
C SER A 21 48.61 19.76 18.34
N ASP A 22 49.25 18.74 18.91
CA ASP A 22 48.61 17.49 19.36
C ASP A 22 48.15 17.52 20.83
N ILE A 23 48.38 18.63 21.55
CA ILE A 23 47.82 18.81 22.89
C ILE A 23 46.30 19.03 22.76
N SER A 24 45.52 18.28 23.55
CA SER A 24 44.04 18.27 23.51
C SER A 24 43.37 19.64 23.66
N LEU A 25 44.09 20.66 24.16
CA LEU A 25 43.67 22.05 24.30
C LEU A 25 43.84 22.90 23.03
N CYS A 26 44.82 22.60 22.15
CA CYS A 26 45.00 23.29 20.85
C CYS A 26 44.32 22.54 19.69
N ARG A 27 43.67 21.39 19.94
CA ARG A 27 42.88 20.66 18.95
C ARG A 27 41.63 21.44 18.58
N ARG A 28 41.79 22.48 17.75
CA ARG A 28 40.67 23.02 16.98
C ARG A 28 40.20 21.88 16.09
N THR A 29 38.96 21.46 16.27
CA THR A 29 38.24 20.63 15.30
C THR A 29 38.17 21.38 13.98
N SER A 30 39.24 21.28 13.18
CA SER A 30 39.25 21.64 11.77
C SER A 30 38.48 20.56 11.02
N MET A 31 37.15 20.64 11.05
CA MET A 31 36.31 20.00 10.06
C MET A 31 36.40 20.85 8.79
N THR A 32 37.56 20.82 8.11
CA THR A 32 37.69 21.25 6.72
C THR A 32 37.56 20.02 5.84
N GLY A 33 36.35 19.50 5.80
CA GLY A 33 35.86 18.62 4.76
C GLY A 33 34.46 19.13 4.46
N SER A 34 34.29 19.73 3.27
CA SER A 34 33.03 20.21 2.70
C SER A 34 31.89 20.40 3.71
N GLY A 35 31.91 21.54 4.40
CA GLY A 35 30.84 21.93 5.29
C GLY A 35 29.55 22.18 4.51
N HIS A 36 28.80 21.12 4.23
CA HIS A 36 27.36 21.24 4.39
C HIS A 36 27.17 21.59 5.86
N ILE A 37 26.93 22.88 6.12
CA ILE A 37 26.03 23.26 7.22
C ILE A 37 24.87 22.26 7.06
N MET A 38 24.72 21.30 7.98
CA MET A 38 23.51 20.48 7.96
C MET A 38 22.40 21.50 8.08
N ASP A 39 21.70 21.73 6.97
CA ASP A 39 20.56 22.63 6.94
C ASP A 39 19.67 22.25 8.13
N PRO A 40 19.16 23.23 8.90
CA PRO A 40 18.51 22.92 10.15
C PRO A 40 17.28 22.02 9.89
N VAL A 41 17.43 20.72 10.17
CA VAL A 41 16.43 19.72 9.81
C VAL A 41 15.27 19.79 10.78
N TRP A 42 14.11 20.20 10.29
CA TRP A 42 12.88 20.27 11.06
C TRP A 42 12.14 18.92 11.08
N VAL A 43 11.67 18.51 12.26
CA VAL A 43 10.93 17.26 12.47
C VAL A 43 9.46 17.58 12.77
N ASP A 44 8.57 16.91 12.04
CA ASP A 44 7.12 17.12 12.14
C ASP A 44 6.35 15.78 12.10
N TYR A 45 6.30 15.11 13.26
CA TYR A 45 5.46 13.95 13.46
C TYR A 45 3.97 14.24 13.21
N PRO A 46 3.35 15.33 13.71
CA PRO A 46 1.96 15.68 13.39
C PRO A 46 1.61 15.61 11.90
N THR A 47 2.37 16.26 11.03
CA THR A 47 2.11 16.21 9.58
C THR A 47 2.36 14.81 9.01
N LEU A 48 3.41 14.13 9.46
CA LEU A 48 3.72 12.78 9.01
C LEU A 48 2.59 11.78 9.34
N ILE A 49 2.02 11.87 10.54
CA ILE A 49 0.90 11.03 10.97
C ILE A 49 -0.35 11.35 10.16
N HIS A 50 -0.68 12.65 10.00
CA HIS A 50 -1.84 13.06 9.20
C HIS A 50 -1.80 12.52 7.76
N VAL A 51 -0.62 12.56 7.13
CA VAL A 51 -0.41 12.03 5.77
C VAL A 51 -0.62 10.51 5.69
N GLN A 52 -0.38 9.77 6.78
CA GLN A 52 -0.51 8.30 6.81
C GLN A 52 -1.90 7.81 7.20
N ASP A 53 -2.63 8.53 8.05
CA ASP A 53 -3.86 8.04 8.67
C ASP A 53 -4.89 7.52 7.65
N THR A 54 -5.25 8.35 6.66
CA THR A 54 -6.28 8.00 5.66
C THR A 54 -5.84 6.83 4.77
N VAL A 55 -4.55 6.72 4.49
CA VAL A 55 -4.03 5.67 3.61
C VAL A 55 -3.96 4.34 4.35
N LEU A 56 -3.59 4.35 5.62
CA LEU A 56 -3.56 3.15 6.45
C LEU A 56 -4.97 2.55 6.61
N GLU A 57 -5.95 3.40 6.90
CA GLU A 57 -7.36 2.98 7.01
C GLU A 57 -7.88 2.43 5.68
N GLY A 58 -7.63 3.13 4.56
CA GLY A 58 -8.00 2.65 3.23
C GLY A 58 -7.36 1.30 2.89
N LEU A 59 -6.08 1.08 3.20
CA LEU A 59 -5.40 -0.20 2.96
C LEU A 59 -5.97 -1.35 3.81
N LEU A 60 -6.47 -1.09 5.02
CA LEU A 60 -7.15 -2.10 5.85
C LEU A 60 -8.54 -2.41 5.31
N ASP A 61 -9.28 -1.38 4.90
CA ASP A 61 -10.61 -1.56 4.32
C ASP A 61 -10.52 -2.34 2.99
N ASP A 62 -9.56 -2.02 2.11
CA ASP A 62 -9.30 -2.75 0.87
C ASP A 62 -8.89 -4.22 1.11
N SER A 63 -8.22 -4.48 2.24
CA SER A 63 -7.84 -5.83 2.65
C SER A 63 -9.02 -6.60 3.25
N THR A 64 -10.04 -5.91 3.75
CA THR A 64 -11.21 -6.53 4.38
C THR A 64 -12.05 -7.21 3.30
N GLY A 65 -12.28 -8.51 3.45
CA GLY A 65 -13.02 -9.28 2.44
C GLY A 65 -12.19 -9.70 1.22
N ALA A 66 -10.89 -9.37 1.17
CA ALA A 66 -9.99 -9.80 0.09
C ALA A 66 -9.95 -11.34 -0.07
N LEU A 67 -10.04 -12.08 1.04
CA LEU A 67 -10.16 -13.54 1.01
C LEU A 67 -11.45 -14.00 0.34
N VAL A 68 -12.60 -13.40 0.70
CA VAL A 68 -13.89 -13.73 0.09
C VAL A 68 -13.88 -13.37 -1.38
N LEU A 69 -13.43 -12.17 -1.75
CA LEU A 69 -13.32 -11.75 -3.15
C LEU A 69 -12.40 -12.68 -3.95
N SER A 70 -11.26 -13.09 -3.39
CA SER A 70 -10.39 -14.06 -4.04
C SER A 70 -11.07 -15.42 -4.21
N LEU A 71 -11.83 -15.89 -3.21
CA LEU A 71 -12.55 -17.15 -3.28
C LEU A 71 -13.69 -17.09 -4.30
N THR A 72 -14.44 -15.99 -4.38
CA THR A 72 -15.50 -15.81 -5.39
C THR A 72 -14.90 -15.76 -6.79
N LEU A 73 -13.81 -15.02 -7.00
CA LEU A 73 -13.07 -15.02 -8.27
C LEU A 73 -12.53 -16.41 -8.63
N LYS A 74 -12.09 -17.19 -7.63
CA LYS A 74 -11.62 -18.56 -7.84
C LYS A 74 -12.74 -19.52 -8.22
N ARG A 75 -13.92 -19.36 -7.62
CA ARG A 75 -15.13 -20.11 -7.98
C ARG A 75 -15.59 -19.76 -9.39
N ALA A 76 -15.59 -18.48 -9.75
CA ALA A 76 -15.88 -18.03 -11.10
C ALA A 76 -14.85 -18.56 -12.12
N GLU A 77 -13.55 -18.60 -11.80
CA GLU A 77 -12.53 -19.25 -12.64
C GLU A 77 -12.90 -20.70 -12.99
N MET A 78 -13.32 -21.49 -11.99
CA MET A 78 -13.75 -22.88 -12.21
C MET A 78 -15.01 -22.97 -13.07
N ALA A 79 -15.99 -22.08 -12.85
CA ALA A 79 -17.19 -22.02 -13.67
C ALA A 79 -16.88 -21.65 -15.14
N ILE A 80 -16.00 -20.67 -15.38
CA ILE A 80 -15.55 -20.30 -16.73
C ILE A 80 -14.80 -21.46 -17.39
N GLN A 81 -14.01 -22.22 -16.63
CA GLN A 81 -13.32 -23.40 -17.15
C GLN A 81 -14.31 -24.50 -17.58
N ASP A 82 -15.39 -24.72 -16.81
CA ASP A 82 -16.48 -25.63 -17.18
C ASP A 82 -17.16 -25.15 -18.48
N VAL A 83 -17.45 -23.84 -18.61
CA VAL A 83 -18.01 -23.25 -19.85
C VAL A 83 -17.09 -23.53 -21.04
N ALA A 84 -15.78 -23.33 -20.89
CA ALA A 84 -14.81 -23.55 -21.96
C ALA A 84 -14.78 -25.01 -22.45
N ILE A 85 -14.98 -25.97 -21.55
CA ILE A 85 -15.09 -27.40 -21.90
C ILE A 85 -16.38 -27.65 -22.69
N LEU A 86 -17.50 -27.08 -22.24
CA LEU A 86 -18.79 -27.23 -22.93
C LEU A 86 -18.73 -26.64 -24.35
N VAL A 87 -18.21 -25.42 -24.51
CA VAL A 87 -18.05 -24.74 -25.81
C VAL A 87 -17.29 -25.60 -26.82
N ARG A 88 -16.19 -26.25 -26.42
CA ARG A 88 -15.41 -27.11 -27.33
C ARG A 88 -16.21 -28.28 -27.89
N SER A 89 -17.19 -28.77 -27.13
CA SER A 89 -18.06 -29.87 -27.50
C SER A 89 -19.41 -29.42 -28.08
N SER A 90 -19.56 -28.13 -28.39
CA SER A 90 -20.79 -27.54 -28.90
C SER A 90 -20.77 -27.36 -30.42
N ASP A 91 -21.94 -27.06 -30.97
CA ASP A 91 -22.16 -26.77 -32.40
C ASP A 91 -22.06 -25.26 -32.72
N LEU A 92 -21.45 -24.47 -31.83
CA LEU A 92 -21.20 -23.04 -32.06
C LEU A 92 -20.27 -22.81 -33.25
N ILE A 93 -20.59 -21.83 -34.09
CA ILE A 93 -19.85 -21.50 -35.31
C ILE A 93 -18.41 -21.09 -34.96
N ASN A 94 -18.24 -20.20 -33.97
CA ASN A 94 -16.93 -19.72 -33.53
C ASN A 94 -16.37 -20.47 -32.30
N ARG A 95 -16.73 -21.75 -32.09
CA ARG A 95 -16.40 -22.49 -30.86
C ARG A 95 -14.91 -22.47 -30.46
N GLU A 96 -13.98 -22.55 -31.41
CA GLU A 96 -12.54 -22.55 -31.11
C GLU A 96 -12.06 -21.18 -30.61
N GLN A 97 -12.57 -20.11 -31.22
CA GLN A 97 -12.24 -18.73 -30.85
C GLN A 97 -12.84 -18.39 -29.47
N ILE A 98 -14.10 -18.79 -29.24
CA ILE A 98 -14.77 -18.66 -27.94
C ILE A 98 -14.01 -19.45 -26.86
N ALA A 99 -13.66 -20.71 -27.13
CA ALA A 99 -12.91 -21.55 -26.18
C ALA A 99 -11.52 -20.97 -25.87
N GLN A 100 -10.84 -20.39 -26.85
CA GLN A 100 -9.56 -19.72 -26.64
C GLN A 100 -9.73 -18.43 -25.82
N CYS A 101 -10.75 -17.62 -26.09
CA CYS A 101 -11.07 -16.43 -25.31
C CYS A 101 -11.39 -16.78 -23.84
N LEU A 102 -12.20 -17.81 -23.59
CA LEU A 102 -12.51 -18.30 -22.24
C LEU A 102 -11.25 -18.80 -21.51
N LYS A 103 -10.32 -19.45 -22.22
CA LYS A 103 -9.04 -19.86 -21.63
C LYS A 103 -8.21 -18.65 -21.16
N LEU A 104 -8.21 -17.56 -21.92
CA LEU A 104 -7.54 -16.32 -21.54
C LEU A 104 -8.25 -15.65 -20.34
N LEU A 105 -9.59 -15.67 -20.29
CA LEU A 105 -10.37 -15.23 -19.13
C LEU A 105 -9.98 -15.99 -17.86
N VAL A 106 -9.90 -17.33 -17.91
CA VAL A 106 -9.45 -18.17 -16.79
C VAL A 106 -8.06 -17.75 -16.31
N GLN A 107 -7.13 -17.48 -17.23
CA GLN A 107 -5.77 -17.04 -16.87
C GLN A 107 -5.75 -15.66 -16.20
N SER A 108 -6.53 -14.70 -16.69
CA SER A 108 -6.64 -13.36 -16.10
C SER A 108 -7.38 -13.38 -14.75
N ALA A 109 -8.43 -14.21 -14.62
CA ALA A 109 -9.14 -14.45 -13.36
C ALA A 109 -8.22 -15.06 -12.30
N LYS A 110 -7.41 -16.07 -12.66
CA LYS A 110 -6.43 -16.69 -11.77
C LYS A 110 -5.38 -15.69 -11.28
N ARG A 111 -4.85 -14.85 -12.18
CA ARG A 111 -3.91 -13.77 -11.82
C ARG A 111 -4.56 -12.76 -10.88
N SER A 112 -5.80 -12.37 -11.16
CA SER A 112 -6.55 -11.40 -10.35
C SER A 112 -6.85 -11.93 -8.95
N SER A 113 -7.30 -13.19 -8.82
CA SER A 113 -7.53 -13.83 -7.51
C SER A 113 -6.24 -13.85 -6.68
N HIS A 114 -5.12 -14.26 -7.27
CA HIS A 114 -3.83 -14.28 -6.57
C HIS A 114 -3.36 -12.87 -6.18
N GLY A 115 -3.52 -11.88 -7.06
CA GLY A 115 -3.10 -10.51 -6.79
C GLY A 115 -3.92 -9.84 -5.70
N VAL A 116 -5.24 -10.10 -5.60
CA VAL A 116 -6.07 -9.63 -4.46
C VAL A 116 -5.51 -10.12 -3.13
N LEU A 117 -5.25 -11.42 -2.99
CA LEU A 117 -4.69 -11.97 -1.75
C LEU A 117 -3.30 -11.42 -1.45
N LYS A 118 -2.45 -11.32 -2.48
CA LYS A 118 -1.10 -10.78 -2.34
C LYS A 118 -1.15 -9.35 -1.79
N ILE A 119 -1.99 -8.49 -2.36
CA ILE A 119 -2.16 -7.11 -1.90
C ILE A 119 -2.57 -7.08 -0.43
N SER A 120 -3.57 -7.89 -0.04
CA SER A 120 -4.05 -7.95 1.34
C SER A 120 -2.94 -8.31 2.33
N PHE A 121 -2.16 -9.37 2.05
CA PHE A 121 -1.05 -9.75 2.91
C PHE A 121 0.08 -8.72 2.93
N GLU A 122 0.42 -8.15 1.77
CA GLU A 122 1.48 -7.14 1.68
C GLU A 122 1.09 -5.84 2.39
N ALA A 123 -0.18 -5.44 2.34
CA ALA A 123 -0.75 -4.30 3.04
C ALA A 123 -0.74 -4.55 4.55
N GLU A 124 -1.27 -5.68 5.02
CA GLU A 124 -1.27 -6.03 6.44
C GLU A 124 0.15 -6.00 7.03
N ALA A 125 1.14 -6.56 6.31
CA ALA A 125 2.53 -6.56 6.72
C ALA A 125 3.13 -5.15 6.79
N ALA A 126 2.82 -4.29 5.81
CA ALA A 126 3.27 -2.90 5.80
C ALA A 126 2.69 -2.10 6.97
N ILE A 127 1.42 -2.33 7.31
CA ILE A 127 0.72 -1.67 8.40
C ILE A 127 1.29 -2.09 9.75
N LYS A 128 1.44 -3.40 9.99
CA LYS A 128 2.06 -3.92 11.21
C LYS A 128 3.48 -3.40 11.40
N GLY A 129 4.26 -3.32 10.33
CA GLY A 129 5.60 -2.74 10.42
C GLY A 129 5.58 -1.22 10.66
N ALA A 130 4.62 -0.47 10.11
CA ALA A 130 4.45 0.95 10.43
C ALA A 130 4.14 1.17 11.92
N ILE A 131 3.25 0.34 12.51
CA ILE A 131 2.98 0.34 13.95
C ILE A 131 4.28 0.09 14.73
N ALA A 132 5.03 -0.96 14.39
CA ALA A 132 6.28 -1.28 15.06
C ALA A 132 7.32 -0.14 14.98
N MET A 133 7.40 0.56 13.84
CA MET A 133 8.28 1.72 13.69
C MET A 133 7.85 2.88 14.60
N HIS A 134 6.55 3.15 14.68
CA HIS A 134 6.01 4.20 15.56
C HIS A 134 6.15 3.83 17.05
N GLU A 135 5.96 2.56 17.44
CA GLU A 135 6.19 2.09 18.81
C GLU A 135 7.66 2.27 19.21
N TYR A 136 8.57 1.83 18.34
CA TYR A 136 10.00 1.99 18.57
C TYR A 136 10.42 3.47 18.65
N ALA A 137 9.87 4.32 17.77
CA ALA A 137 10.11 5.75 17.80
C ALA A 137 9.62 6.37 19.12
N PHE A 138 8.40 6.03 19.55
CA PHE A 138 7.82 6.51 20.81
C PHE A 138 8.70 6.14 22.01
N ASP A 139 9.06 4.86 22.14
CA ASP A 139 9.85 4.38 23.26
C ASP A 139 11.25 4.98 23.27
N SER A 140 11.89 5.10 22.11
CA SER A 140 13.23 5.69 21.99
C SER A 140 13.23 7.18 22.35
N ILE A 141 12.26 7.95 21.86
CA ILE A 141 12.13 9.38 22.17
C ILE A 141 11.79 9.58 23.64
N ARG A 142 10.82 8.83 24.18
CA ARG A 142 10.40 8.92 25.58
C ARG A 142 11.54 8.58 26.53
N HIS A 143 12.28 7.51 26.24
CA HIS A 143 13.44 7.12 27.04
C HIS A 143 14.52 8.21 27.01
N SER A 144 14.85 8.73 25.82
CA SER A 144 15.83 9.81 25.69
C SER A 144 15.39 11.06 26.45
N HIS A 145 14.12 11.45 26.35
CA HIS A 145 13.57 12.61 27.06
C HIS A 145 13.65 12.45 28.59
N ALA A 146 13.45 11.24 29.11
CA ALA A 146 13.48 10.98 30.55
C ALA A 146 14.90 11.06 31.17
N ILE A 147 15.95 10.73 30.40
CA ILE A 147 17.32 10.63 30.92
C ILE A 147 18.25 11.75 30.44
N ALA A 148 17.86 12.49 29.40
CA ALA A 148 18.73 13.48 28.78
C ALA A 148 18.81 14.77 29.60
N TYR A 149 20.02 15.13 29.99
CA TYR A 149 20.34 16.45 30.54
C TYR A 149 20.46 17.54 29.47
N ARG A 150 20.60 17.16 28.20
CA ARG A 150 20.79 18.09 27.07
C ARG A 150 19.69 17.90 26.02
N ARG A 151 19.04 19.00 25.66
CA ARG A 151 18.01 19.03 24.59
C ARG A 151 18.53 18.51 23.25
N SER A 152 19.79 18.83 22.90
CA SER A 152 20.41 18.37 21.65
C SER A 152 20.50 16.84 21.53
N THR A 153 20.54 16.11 22.64
CA THR A 153 20.50 14.64 22.64
C THR A 153 19.12 14.12 22.27
N VAL A 154 18.06 14.74 22.81
CA VAL A 154 16.67 14.39 22.49
C VAL A 154 16.36 14.73 21.04
N ASP A 155 16.73 15.93 20.57
CA ASP A 155 16.52 16.37 19.19
C ASP A 155 17.19 15.44 18.17
N GLY A 156 18.39 14.94 18.48
CA GLY A 156 19.10 13.97 17.64
C GLY A 156 18.41 12.60 17.57
N VAL A 157 17.86 12.11 18.68
CA VAL A 157 17.08 10.87 18.71
C VAL A 157 15.78 11.03 17.93
N VAL A 158 15.07 12.14 18.17
CA VAL A 158 13.83 12.50 17.45
C VAL A 158 14.05 12.51 15.94
N LEU A 159 15.08 13.22 15.46
CA LEU A 159 15.41 13.29 14.04
C LEU A 159 15.74 11.92 13.45
N LYS A 160 16.53 11.12 14.18
CA LYS A 160 16.90 9.77 13.74
C LYS A 160 15.67 8.87 13.59
N GLN A 161 14.79 8.85 14.58
CA GLN A 161 13.59 8.01 14.55
C GLN A 161 12.60 8.47 13.48
N PHE A 162 12.46 9.78 13.30
CA PHE A 162 11.63 10.34 12.24
C PHE A 162 12.11 9.92 10.85
N THR A 163 13.43 10.03 10.62
CA THR A 163 14.05 9.63 9.35
C THR A 163 13.88 8.13 9.08
N TYR A 164 14.05 7.27 10.10
CA TYR A 164 13.82 5.82 9.96
C TYR A 164 12.37 5.49 9.65
N THR A 165 11.43 6.16 10.32
CA THR A 165 9.99 5.97 10.08
C THR A 165 9.64 6.37 8.65
N LEU A 166 10.10 7.54 8.19
CA LEU A 166 9.91 8.01 6.82
C LEU A 166 10.48 7.06 5.77
N ASP A 167 11.71 6.59 5.96
CA ASP A 167 12.37 5.67 5.03
C ASP A 167 11.63 4.32 4.95
N TYR A 168 11.18 3.79 6.09
CA TYR A 168 10.37 2.58 6.12
C TYR A 168 9.08 2.75 5.30
N LEU A 169 8.33 3.81 5.54
CA LEU A 169 7.07 4.08 4.84
C LEU A 169 7.28 4.27 3.34
N PHE A 170 8.30 5.05 2.97
CA PHE A 170 8.66 5.25 1.57
C PHE A 170 8.98 3.92 0.88
N ARG A 171 9.74 3.03 1.53
CA ARG A 171 10.02 1.69 0.99
C ARG A 171 8.77 0.84 0.85
N GLN A 172 7.85 0.87 1.81
CA GLN A 172 6.61 0.11 1.72
C GLN A 172 5.72 0.61 0.58
N VAL A 173 5.57 1.92 0.43
CA VAL A 173 4.76 2.52 -0.64
C VAL A 173 5.31 2.16 -2.02
N ASN A 174 6.62 2.31 -2.22
CA ASN A 174 7.25 1.95 -3.50
C ASN A 174 7.16 0.45 -3.82
N ARG A 175 7.07 -0.40 -2.80
CA ARG A 175 6.85 -1.84 -2.97
C ARG A 175 5.42 -2.16 -3.36
N LEU A 176 4.44 -1.49 -2.75
CA LEU A 176 3.01 -1.78 -2.95
C LEU A 176 2.45 -1.22 -4.26
N ILE A 177 2.87 -0.02 -4.69
CA ILE A 177 2.42 0.60 -5.95
C ILE A 177 2.46 -0.35 -7.17
N PRO A 178 3.60 -1.01 -7.49
CA PRO A 178 3.63 -1.91 -8.65
C PRO A 178 2.76 -3.16 -8.47
N THR A 179 2.56 -3.63 -7.23
CA THR A 179 1.64 -4.74 -6.94
C THR A 179 0.21 -4.34 -7.29
N TYR A 180 -0.24 -3.15 -6.86
CA TYR A 180 -1.57 -2.62 -7.19
C TYR A 180 -1.76 -2.38 -8.69
N GLN A 181 -0.77 -1.78 -9.37
CA GLN A 181 -0.80 -1.57 -10.81
C GLN A 181 -0.92 -2.88 -11.59
N SER A 182 -0.15 -3.90 -11.20
CA SER A 182 -0.25 -5.23 -11.82
C SER A 182 -1.63 -5.85 -11.64
N GLN A 183 -2.27 -5.63 -10.49
CA GLN A 183 -3.61 -6.14 -10.22
C GLN A 183 -4.68 -5.44 -11.05
N ILE A 184 -4.61 -4.11 -11.13
CA ILE A 184 -5.52 -3.32 -11.97
C ILE A 184 -5.41 -3.78 -13.43
N SER A 185 -4.19 -3.94 -13.94
CA SER A 185 -3.96 -4.44 -15.31
C SER A 185 -4.56 -5.84 -15.52
N ALA A 186 -4.42 -6.75 -14.55
CA ALA A 186 -5.00 -8.10 -14.65
C ALA A 186 -6.54 -8.07 -14.66
N LEU A 187 -7.15 -7.19 -13.85
CA LEU A 187 -8.59 -7.00 -13.81
C LEU A 187 -9.14 -6.35 -15.08
N MET A 188 -8.42 -5.38 -15.67
CA MET A 188 -8.78 -4.78 -16.96
C MET A 188 -8.63 -5.77 -18.11
N GLU A 189 -7.66 -6.68 -18.06
CA GLU A 189 -7.51 -7.71 -19.09
C GLU A 189 -8.71 -8.66 -19.13
N ILE A 190 -9.37 -8.89 -17.98
CA ILE A 190 -10.65 -9.60 -17.94
C ILE A 190 -11.71 -8.83 -18.74
N GLU A 191 -11.80 -7.51 -18.57
CA GLU A 191 -12.76 -6.69 -19.33
C GLU A 191 -12.55 -6.82 -20.83
N THR A 192 -11.31 -6.72 -21.30
CA THR A 192 -10.96 -6.85 -22.71
C THR A 192 -11.36 -8.21 -23.27
N HIS A 193 -11.14 -9.28 -22.51
CA HIS A 193 -11.53 -10.62 -22.96
C HIS A 193 -13.05 -10.81 -22.92
N LEU A 194 -13.77 -10.22 -21.96
CA LEU A 194 -15.23 -10.22 -21.94
C LEU A 194 -15.82 -9.46 -23.14
N ASP A 195 -15.23 -8.32 -23.53
CA ASP A 195 -15.63 -7.59 -24.74
C ASP A 195 -15.42 -8.43 -26.00
N THR A 196 -14.28 -9.11 -26.08
CA THR A 196 -13.97 -10.00 -27.20
C THR A 196 -14.97 -11.16 -27.27
N LEU A 197 -15.26 -11.79 -26.12
CA LEU A 197 -16.22 -12.88 -26.01
C LEU A 197 -17.63 -12.42 -26.44
N HIS A 198 -18.06 -11.25 -25.95
CA HIS A 198 -19.34 -10.64 -26.30
C HIS A 198 -19.46 -10.36 -27.79
N GLY A 199 -18.40 -9.82 -28.41
CA GLY A 199 -18.34 -9.62 -29.86
C GLY A 199 -18.48 -10.93 -30.65
N LEU A 200 -17.76 -11.98 -30.25
CA LEU A 200 -17.81 -13.30 -30.92
C LEU A 200 -19.21 -13.93 -30.84
N ILE A 201 -19.86 -13.84 -29.68
CA ILE A 201 -21.19 -14.42 -29.46
C ILE A 201 -22.26 -13.67 -30.25
N ASN A 202 -22.21 -12.34 -30.30
CA ASN A 202 -23.17 -11.54 -31.07
C ASN A 202 -22.99 -11.71 -32.59
N GLN A 203 -21.76 -11.93 -33.06
CA GLN A 203 -21.51 -12.21 -34.49
C GLN A 203 -22.11 -13.54 -34.94
N ASP A 204 -22.21 -14.54 -34.06
CA ASP A 204 -22.85 -15.81 -34.39
C ASP A 204 -24.39 -15.67 -34.51
N GLY A 205 -24.98 -14.54 -34.09
CA GLY A 205 -26.42 -14.26 -34.22
C GLY A 205 -27.31 -15.17 -33.34
N ILE A 206 -26.71 -15.89 -32.39
CA ILE A 206 -27.37 -16.92 -31.58
C ILE A 206 -28.14 -16.31 -30.40
N LEU A 207 -27.78 -15.09 -29.98
CA LEU A 207 -28.40 -14.42 -28.83
C LEU A 207 -28.95 -13.04 -29.19
N TYR A 208 -30.06 -12.67 -28.53
CA TYR A 208 -30.55 -11.27 -28.47
C TYR A 208 -29.44 -10.40 -27.85
N PRO A 209 -29.37 -9.07 -28.08
CA PRO A 209 -28.37 -8.22 -27.44
C PRO A 209 -28.35 -8.42 -25.91
N ILE A 210 -27.29 -9.09 -25.43
CA ILE A 210 -27.02 -9.38 -24.01
C ILE A 210 -26.10 -8.28 -23.45
N ALA A 211 -26.22 -7.95 -22.16
CA ALA A 211 -25.24 -7.10 -21.50
C ALA A 211 -23.90 -7.84 -21.32
N LYS A 212 -22.79 -7.12 -21.37
CA LYS A 212 -21.44 -7.72 -21.24
C LYS A 212 -21.28 -8.50 -19.93
N GLU A 213 -21.90 -8.00 -18.88
CA GLU A 213 -21.89 -8.55 -17.52
C GLU A 213 -22.49 -9.96 -17.47
N ASP A 214 -23.48 -10.22 -18.32
CA ASP A 214 -24.29 -11.45 -18.29
C ASP A 214 -23.81 -12.49 -19.31
N VAL A 215 -22.85 -12.13 -20.17
CA VAL A 215 -22.43 -12.93 -21.33
C VAL A 215 -22.01 -14.36 -20.96
N LEU A 216 -21.35 -14.54 -19.82
CA LEU A 216 -20.91 -15.86 -19.34
C LEU A 216 -22.07 -16.69 -18.82
N ALA A 217 -23.01 -16.06 -18.11
CA ALA A 217 -24.18 -16.71 -17.54
C ALA A 217 -25.15 -17.17 -18.65
N GLU A 218 -25.34 -16.32 -19.67
CA GLU A 218 -26.16 -16.64 -20.84
C GLU A 218 -25.55 -17.72 -21.73
N LEU A 219 -24.24 -17.66 -21.98
CA LEU A 219 -23.53 -18.72 -22.70
C LEU A 219 -23.66 -20.07 -21.99
N TRP A 220 -23.55 -20.09 -20.67
CA TRP A 220 -23.75 -21.29 -19.86
C TRP A 220 -25.18 -21.83 -19.96
N SER A 221 -26.18 -20.95 -19.87
CA SER A 221 -27.60 -21.30 -19.99
C SER A 221 -27.89 -21.99 -21.33
N MET A 222 -27.42 -21.41 -22.44
CA MET A 222 -27.57 -21.98 -23.78
C MET A 222 -26.98 -23.39 -23.90
N LEU A 223 -25.72 -23.56 -23.48
CA LEU A 223 -24.99 -24.83 -23.61
C LEU A 223 -25.55 -25.97 -22.74
N THR A 224 -26.30 -25.62 -21.69
CA THR A 224 -26.87 -26.59 -20.74
C THR A 224 -28.34 -26.90 -20.99
N CYS A 225 -29.09 -25.99 -21.62
CA CYS A 225 -30.50 -26.21 -21.96
C CYS A 225 -30.72 -27.42 -22.89
N GLU A 226 -29.72 -27.75 -23.72
CA GLU A 226 -29.74 -28.90 -24.63
C GLU A 226 -29.28 -30.22 -23.97
N ARG A 227 -28.80 -30.20 -22.72
CA ARG A 227 -28.17 -31.36 -22.05
C ARG A 227 -28.92 -31.76 -20.76
N PRO A 228 -29.96 -32.61 -20.86
CA PRO A 228 -30.81 -32.99 -19.71
C PRO A 228 -30.10 -33.85 -18.64
N THR A 229 -28.84 -34.22 -18.85
CA THR A 229 -28.04 -35.09 -17.96
C THR A 229 -27.25 -34.32 -16.90
N VAL A 230 -27.15 -32.99 -17.01
CA VAL A 230 -26.46 -32.15 -16.01
C VAL A 230 -27.46 -31.79 -14.90
N SER A 231 -27.12 -32.07 -13.65
CA SER A 231 -27.96 -31.73 -12.49
C SER A 231 -28.33 -30.24 -12.50
N SER A 232 -29.64 -29.94 -12.39
CA SER A 232 -30.18 -28.59 -12.34
C SER A 232 -29.54 -27.74 -11.22
N GLU A 233 -29.13 -28.38 -10.12
CA GLU A 233 -28.44 -27.72 -9.01
C GLU A 233 -27.05 -27.19 -9.41
N LYS A 234 -26.26 -27.97 -10.18
CA LYS A 234 -24.94 -27.53 -10.65
C LYS A 234 -25.06 -26.39 -11.66
N ILE A 235 -26.08 -26.46 -12.53
CA ILE A 235 -26.38 -25.41 -13.51
C ILE A 235 -26.68 -24.08 -12.79
N GLN A 236 -27.56 -24.12 -11.79
CA GLN A 236 -27.98 -22.93 -11.05
C GLN A 236 -26.83 -22.31 -10.23
N LYS A 237 -25.97 -23.14 -9.62
CA LYS A 237 -24.78 -22.66 -8.90
C LYS A 237 -23.79 -21.96 -9.82
N ASN A 238 -23.44 -22.57 -10.96
CA ASN A 238 -22.50 -21.97 -11.91
C ASN A 238 -23.05 -20.70 -12.54
N PHE A 239 -24.36 -20.66 -12.84
CA PHE A 239 -25.02 -19.45 -13.34
C PHE A 239 -24.89 -18.29 -12.33
N ALA A 240 -25.26 -18.51 -11.07
CA ALA A 240 -25.19 -17.49 -10.03
C ALA A 240 -23.75 -16.96 -9.84
N LEU A 241 -22.74 -17.84 -9.90
CA LEU A 241 -21.33 -17.44 -9.81
C LEU A 241 -20.86 -16.59 -11.00
N LEU A 242 -21.36 -16.87 -12.20
CA LEU A 242 -21.00 -16.15 -13.41
C LEU A 242 -21.73 -14.81 -13.52
N ASP A 243 -22.97 -14.73 -13.03
CA ASP A 243 -23.75 -13.50 -12.88
C ASP A 243 -23.07 -12.53 -11.89
N GLU A 244 -22.67 -13.05 -10.72
CA GLU A 244 -21.99 -12.26 -9.69
C GLU A 244 -20.57 -11.83 -10.09
N TYR A 245 -19.95 -12.51 -11.06
CA TYR A 245 -18.58 -12.27 -11.50
C TYR A 245 -18.37 -10.85 -12.03
N GLY A 246 -19.32 -10.33 -12.81
CA GLY A 246 -19.25 -8.97 -13.36
C GLY A 246 -19.20 -7.89 -12.27
N SER A 247 -20.11 -7.99 -11.30
CA SER A 247 -20.19 -7.08 -10.14
C SER A 247 -18.95 -7.17 -9.25
N ASN A 248 -18.53 -8.38 -8.90
CA ASN A 248 -17.35 -8.62 -8.07
C ASN A 248 -16.06 -8.08 -8.71
N ARG A 249 -15.91 -8.24 -10.03
CA ARG A 249 -14.79 -7.69 -10.79
C ARG A 249 -14.78 -6.16 -10.76
N HIS A 250 -15.92 -5.52 -10.97
CA HIS A 250 -16.02 -4.06 -10.92
C HIS A 250 -15.68 -3.53 -9.53
N SER A 251 -16.21 -4.14 -8.48
CA SER A 251 -15.85 -3.81 -7.09
C SER A 251 -14.35 -3.96 -6.86
N ALA A 252 -13.74 -5.05 -7.32
CA ALA A 252 -12.29 -5.28 -7.19
C ALA A 252 -11.46 -4.19 -7.87
N LEU A 253 -11.90 -3.71 -9.04
CA LEU A 253 -11.24 -2.63 -9.78
C LEU A 253 -11.31 -1.31 -9.02
N VAL A 254 -12.49 -0.95 -8.49
CA VAL A 254 -12.67 0.28 -7.72
C VAL A 254 -11.83 0.27 -6.45
N THR A 255 -11.84 -0.85 -5.72
CA THR A 255 -11.01 -1.05 -4.52
C THR A 255 -9.53 -0.92 -4.86
N ALA A 256 -9.02 -1.66 -5.85
CA ALA A 256 -7.61 -1.59 -6.23
C ALA A 256 -7.21 -0.20 -6.75
N GLY A 257 -8.08 0.48 -7.50
CA GLY A 257 -7.86 1.84 -7.97
C GLY A 257 -7.77 2.86 -6.82
N SER A 258 -8.66 2.72 -5.83
CA SER A 258 -8.68 3.56 -4.64
C SER A 258 -7.42 3.37 -3.78
N GLY A 259 -7.01 2.12 -3.54
CA GLY A 259 -5.78 1.80 -2.82
C GLY A 259 -4.52 2.32 -3.54
N LEU A 260 -4.46 2.23 -4.87
CA LEU A 260 -3.35 2.82 -5.64
C LEU A 260 -3.30 4.35 -5.50
N ALA A 261 -4.45 5.02 -5.61
CA ALA A 261 -4.53 6.46 -5.44
C ALA A 261 -4.11 6.90 -4.03
N ALA A 262 -4.52 6.16 -3.00
CA ALA A 262 -4.11 6.39 -1.62
C ALA A 262 -2.58 6.23 -1.45
N LEU A 263 -1.98 5.15 -1.97
CA LEU A 263 -0.53 4.94 -1.92
C LEU A 263 0.25 6.04 -2.65
N GLN A 264 -0.24 6.48 -3.81
CA GLN A 264 0.34 7.60 -4.53
C GLN A 264 0.22 8.90 -3.71
N GLY A 265 -0.93 9.16 -3.10
CA GLY A 265 -1.11 10.29 -2.19
C GLY A 265 -0.11 10.29 -1.03
N LEU A 266 0.08 9.13 -0.38
CA LEU A 266 1.08 8.94 0.67
C LEU A 266 2.51 9.19 0.18
N MET A 267 2.86 8.72 -1.03
CA MET A 267 4.18 8.99 -1.62
C MET A 267 4.43 10.50 -1.78
N HIS A 268 3.46 11.23 -2.32
CA HIS A 268 3.55 12.69 -2.46
C HIS A 268 3.64 13.38 -1.10
N GLY A 269 2.82 12.98 -0.13
CA GLY A 269 2.85 13.54 1.22
C GLY A 269 4.18 13.28 1.94
N ILE A 270 4.77 12.08 1.80
CA ILE A 270 6.11 11.77 2.33
C ILE A 270 7.17 12.64 1.67
N GLN A 271 7.08 12.86 0.36
CA GLN A 271 8.01 13.74 -0.36
C GLN A 271 7.88 15.19 0.13
N ASP A 272 6.65 15.65 0.38
CA ASP A 272 6.43 17.00 0.91
C ASP A 272 6.96 17.13 2.33
N VAL A 273 6.73 16.15 3.21
CA VAL A 273 7.37 16.10 4.54
C VAL A 273 8.90 16.19 4.42
N ARG A 274 9.51 15.42 3.50
CA ARG A 274 10.96 15.47 3.27
C ARG A 274 11.42 16.84 2.75
N LYS A 275 10.67 17.50 1.87
CA LYS A 275 11.00 18.86 1.43
C LYS A 275 10.98 19.83 2.61
N HIS A 276 9.98 19.73 3.50
CA HIS A 276 9.92 20.58 4.70
C HIS A 276 11.11 20.35 5.64
N MET A 277 11.61 19.11 5.75
CA MET A 277 12.84 18.82 6.51
C MET A 277 14.08 19.54 5.96
N SER A 278 14.09 19.91 4.67
CA SER A 278 15.19 20.65 4.03
C SER A 278 15.05 22.18 4.15
N HIS A 279 13.97 22.68 4.75
CA HIS A 279 13.79 24.11 5.01
C HIS A 279 14.40 24.50 6.36
N PRO A 280 14.82 25.78 6.55
CA PRO A 280 15.32 26.24 7.83
C PRO A 280 14.31 26.03 8.96
N LEU A 281 14.81 25.65 10.14
CA LEU A 281 14.00 25.48 11.36
C LEU A 281 13.05 26.68 11.55
N PRO A 282 11.75 26.43 11.80
CA PRO A 282 10.82 27.50 12.14
C PRO A 282 11.27 28.21 13.41
N ALA A 283 10.87 29.48 13.57
CA ALA A 283 11.20 30.30 14.73
C ALA A 283 10.81 29.66 16.08
N SER A 284 9.88 28.69 16.07
CA SER A 284 9.53 27.84 17.21
C SER A 284 9.47 26.37 16.78
N PRO A 285 10.40 25.50 17.22
CA PRO A 285 10.36 24.08 16.91
C PRO A 285 9.25 23.36 17.69
N ILE A 286 8.65 22.33 17.09
CA ILE A 286 7.57 21.55 17.71
C ILE A 286 8.08 20.89 19.01
N PRO A 287 7.44 21.12 20.17
CA PRO A 287 7.83 20.51 21.44
C PRO A 287 7.79 18.98 21.38
N VAL A 288 8.71 18.31 22.08
CA VAL A 288 8.82 16.85 22.07
C VAL A 288 7.56 16.17 22.62
N GLU A 289 6.85 16.83 23.53
CA GLU A 289 5.58 16.39 24.09
C GLU A 289 4.49 16.32 23.03
N VAL A 290 4.46 17.29 22.11
CA VAL A 290 3.52 17.31 20.98
C VAL A 290 3.87 16.20 19.99
N GLN A 291 5.17 15.98 19.75
CA GLN A 291 5.62 14.89 18.88
C GLN A 291 5.26 13.51 19.46
N LEU A 292 5.55 13.28 20.75
CA LEU A 292 5.17 12.06 21.46
C LEU A 292 3.65 11.85 21.49
N GLY A 293 2.89 12.93 21.73
CA GLY A 293 1.42 12.88 21.69
C GLY A 293 0.89 12.45 20.33
N SER A 294 1.42 13.03 19.25
CA SER A 294 1.05 12.65 17.87
C SER A 294 1.34 11.16 17.58
N ILE A 295 2.52 10.67 17.96
CA ILE A 295 2.88 9.25 17.78
C ILE A 295 1.93 8.35 18.60
N GLN A 296 1.65 8.72 19.85
CA GLN A 296 0.75 7.95 20.71
C GLN A 296 -0.68 7.87 20.14
N ASP A 297 -1.17 8.99 19.59
CA ASP A 297 -2.48 9.05 18.97
C ASP A 297 -2.55 8.22 17.68
N ALA A 298 -1.47 8.23 16.88
CA ALA A 298 -1.34 7.35 15.73
C ALA A 298 -1.37 5.87 16.14
N LEU A 299 -0.56 5.47 17.11
CA LEU A 299 -0.50 4.10 17.62
C LEU A 299 -1.86 3.60 18.10
N ARG A 300 -2.60 4.43 18.86
CA ARG A 300 -3.94 4.08 19.33
C ARG A 300 -4.88 3.80 18.15
N ARG A 301 -4.87 4.67 17.14
CA ARG A 301 -5.73 4.55 15.96
C ARG A 301 -5.36 3.34 15.12
N PHE A 302 -4.07 3.15 14.84
CA PHE A 302 -3.58 2.05 14.01
C PHE A 302 -3.83 0.68 14.65
N THR A 303 -3.55 0.54 15.95
CA THR A 303 -3.82 -0.70 16.67
C THR A 303 -5.32 -0.99 16.73
N THR A 304 -6.16 0.04 16.93
CA THR A 304 -7.62 -0.13 16.90
C THR A 304 -8.10 -0.60 15.53
N ALA A 305 -7.60 0.01 14.46
CA ALA A 305 -7.95 -0.34 13.09
C ALA A 305 -7.50 -1.76 12.74
N VAL A 306 -6.29 -2.17 13.14
CA VAL A 306 -5.79 -3.54 12.94
C VAL A 306 -6.62 -4.57 13.71
N VAL A 307 -7.00 -4.30 14.96
CA VAL A 307 -7.85 -5.22 15.74
C VAL A 307 -9.23 -5.37 15.10
N LYS A 308 -9.81 -4.26 14.60
CA LYS A 308 -11.07 -4.29 13.85
C LYS A 308 -10.92 -5.14 12.58
N PHE A 309 -9.89 -4.88 11.78
CA PHE A 309 -9.59 -5.63 10.57
C PHE A 309 -9.43 -7.13 10.84
N GLN A 310 -8.67 -7.53 11.85
CA GLN A 310 -8.48 -8.94 12.21
C GLN A 310 -9.81 -9.62 12.56
N ARG A 311 -10.63 -8.96 13.38
CA ARG A 311 -11.96 -9.47 13.74
C ARG A 311 -12.85 -9.66 12.51
N ASP A 312 -12.85 -8.68 11.61
CA ASP A 312 -13.69 -8.75 10.41
C ASP A 312 -13.17 -9.81 9.43
N ASN A 313 -11.86 -9.94 9.29
CA ASN A 313 -11.25 -11.00 8.48
C ASN A 313 -11.50 -12.41 9.06
N ASP A 314 -11.47 -12.59 10.38
CA ASP A 314 -11.79 -13.86 11.03
C ASP A 314 -13.26 -14.25 10.82
N ARG A 315 -14.18 -13.29 10.91
CA ARG A 315 -15.60 -13.50 10.60
C ARG A 315 -15.79 -13.94 9.16
N VAL A 316 -15.16 -13.23 8.23
CA VAL A 316 -15.19 -13.53 6.80
C VAL A 316 -14.59 -14.92 6.51
N SER A 317 -13.47 -15.27 7.16
CA SER A 317 -12.84 -16.59 7.03
C SER A 317 -13.71 -17.73 7.57
N SER A 318 -14.42 -17.51 8.68
CA SER A 318 -15.37 -18.50 9.21
C SER A 318 -16.55 -18.72 8.27
N ALA A 319 -17.20 -17.65 7.78
CA ALA A 319 -18.31 -17.74 6.84
C ALA A 319 -17.90 -18.43 5.53
N ALA A 320 -16.67 -18.18 5.06
CA ALA A 320 -16.14 -18.82 3.85
C ALA A 320 -15.89 -20.34 4.00
N LYS A 321 -15.73 -20.87 5.22
CA LYS A 321 -15.60 -22.32 5.47
C LYS A 321 -16.96 -23.04 5.45
N ASP A 322 -18.03 -22.31 5.76
CA ASP A 322 -19.39 -22.84 5.85
C ASP A 322 -20.14 -22.78 4.51
N MET A 323 -19.54 -22.17 3.47
CA MET A 323 -20.06 -22.06 2.09
C MET A 323 -19.34 -22.97 1.10
#